data_AF-A0A7M1B984-F1
#
_entry.id   AF-A0A7M1B984-F1
#
_cell.length_a   1.000
_cell.length_b   1.000
_cell.length_c   1.000
_cell.angle_alpha   90.00
_cell.angle_beta   90.00
_cell.angle_gamma   90.00
#
_symmetry.space_group_name_H-M   'P 1'
#
loop_
_entity.id
_entity.type
_entity.pdbx_description
1 polymer ?
#
loop_
_entity_poly.entity_id
_entity_poly.type
_entity_poly.pdbx_seq_one_letter_code
_entity_poly.pdbx_strand_id
1 'polypeptide(L)'
;MIEYNESEFLVETEVPEDELIISRTNLKGNITYANETFCVISGYHEEDLLGKPHNIVRHPDMPSAAFEDLWSTIKSGKQWVGIVKNMRKDKGFYWVKAIVSGVYKNGELVEYKSLRTPISYETKLKYQRLYDKMRSENNERTRKVIYE
;
A
#
# COMPACT_ATOMS: atom_id res chain seq x y z
N MET A 1 2.74 0.94 -27.21
CA MET A 1 2.17 -0.26 -26.54
C MET A 1 3.28 -0.84 -25.68
N ILE A 2 3.05 -1.03 -24.37
CA ILE A 2 4.08 -1.60 -23.48
C ILE A 2 3.80 -3.10 -23.39
N GLU A 3 4.54 -3.86 -24.18
CA GLU A 3 4.71 -5.31 -24.09
C GLU A 3 5.41 -5.60 -22.77
N TYR A 4 4.74 -6.33 -21.87
CA TYR A 4 5.41 -6.91 -20.70
C TYR A 4 5.93 -8.27 -21.17
N ASN A 5 7.26 -8.40 -21.25
CA ASN A 5 7.93 -9.67 -21.49
C ASN A 5 7.63 -10.63 -20.33
N GLU A 6 7.41 -11.90 -20.64
CA GLU A 6 7.19 -13.02 -19.71
C GLU A 6 8.35 -13.26 -18.70
N SER A 7 9.35 -12.37 -18.64
CA SER A 7 10.55 -12.46 -17.80
C SER A 7 10.53 -11.56 -16.55
N GLU A 8 9.52 -10.70 -16.35
CA GLU A 8 9.34 -9.94 -15.10
C GLU A 8 8.41 -10.68 -14.14
N PHE A 9 8.90 -11.77 -13.53
CA PHE A 9 8.17 -12.42 -12.44
C PHE A 9 8.02 -11.42 -11.27
N LEU A 10 6.78 -11.05 -10.98
CA LEU A 10 6.46 -10.29 -9.79
C LEU A 10 6.59 -11.23 -8.59
N VAL A 11 7.68 -11.10 -7.84
CA VAL A 11 7.91 -11.90 -6.63
C VAL A 11 7.26 -11.21 -5.43
N GLU A 12 6.47 -11.97 -4.68
CA GLU A 12 5.95 -11.52 -3.39
C GLU A 12 7.04 -11.57 -2.31
N THR A 13 7.18 -10.49 -1.55
CA THR A 13 7.86 -10.50 -0.25
C THR A 13 6.83 -10.67 0.85
N GLU A 14 6.97 -11.71 1.66
CA GLU A 14 6.12 -11.91 2.83
C GLU A 14 6.50 -10.94 3.94
N VAL A 15 5.48 -10.37 4.59
CA VAL A 15 5.67 -9.57 5.80
C VAL A 15 5.67 -10.52 6.99
N PRO A 16 6.72 -10.52 7.84
CA PRO A 16 6.77 -11.39 9.02
C PRO A 16 5.61 -11.13 10.00
N GLU A 17 5.11 -12.18 10.65
CA GLU A 17 3.93 -12.13 11.54
C GLU A 17 4.09 -11.20 12.74
N ASP A 18 5.32 -11.07 13.24
CA ASP A 18 5.71 -10.29 14.41
C ASP A 18 6.16 -8.85 14.08
N GLU A 19 6.15 -8.50 12.79
CA GLU A 19 6.65 -7.22 12.31
C GLU A 19 5.53 -6.23 11.97
N LEU A 20 5.73 -4.96 12.33
CA LEU A 20 4.81 -3.87 12.03
C LEU A 20 5.46 -2.90 11.06
N ILE A 21 4.78 -2.62 9.96
CA ILE A 21 5.23 -1.61 9.01
C ILE A 21 4.55 -0.28 9.39
N ILE A 22 5.35 0.72 9.75
CA ILE A 22 4.88 2.02 10.24
C ILE A 22 5.39 3.13 9.33
N SER A 23 4.50 4.05 8.98
CA SER A 23 4.89 5.30 8.32
C SER A 23 4.02 6.46 8.80
N ARG A 24 4.59 7.66 8.81
CA ARG A 24 3.85 8.90 9.03
C ARG A 24 4.02 9.82 7.83
N THR A 25 3.03 10.67 7.59
CA THR A 25 3.10 11.67 6.54
C THR A 25 2.64 13.03 7.06
N ASN A 26 3.14 14.09 6.44
CA ASN A 26 2.50 15.39 6.57
C ASN A 26 1.10 15.40 5.91
N LEU A 27 0.37 16.51 6.02
CA LEU A 27 -0.98 16.64 5.47
C LEU A 27 -1.02 16.64 3.93
N LYS A 28 0.12 16.79 3.25
CA LYS A 28 0.25 16.63 1.80
C LYS A 28 0.51 15.18 1.37
N GLY A 29 0.63 14.25 2.33
CA GLY A 29 0.90 12.84 2.06
C GLY A 29 2.39 12.52 1.82
N ASN A 30 3.30 13.45 2.10
CA ASN A 30 4.74 13.18 2.02
C ASN A 30 5.21 12.51 3.30
N ILE A 31 6.00 11.43 3.17
CA ILE A 31 6.51 10.63 4.27
C ILE A 31 7.43 11.51 5.15
N THR A 32 7.13 11.53 6.44
CA THR A 32 7.94 12.22 7.47
C THR A 32 8.66 11.23 8.39
N TYR A 33 8.25 9.96 8.36
CA TYR A 33 8.84 8.89 9.15
C TYR A 33 8.54 7.54 8.49
N ALA A 34 9.51 6.64 8.49
CA ALA A 34 9.39 5.23 8.14
C ALA A 34 10.21 4.42 9.14
N ASN A 35 9.66 3.32 9.67
CA ASN A 35 10.46 2.43 10.50
C ASN A 35 11.33 1.50 9.65
N GLU A 36 12.31 0.86 10.28
CA GLU A 36 13.24 -0.08 9.63
C GLU A 36 12.51 -1.19 8.86
N THR A 37 11.47 -1.78 9.46
CA THR A 37 10.63 -2.79 8.81
C THR A 37 10.05 -2.28 7.48
N PHE A 38 9.60 -1.02 7.43
CA PHE A 38 9.10 -0.45 6.17
C PHE A 38 10.20 -0.34 5.12
N CYS A 39 11.39 0.14 5.50
CA CYS A 39 12.55 0.21 4.60
C CYS A 39 12.89 -1.18 4.04
N VAL A 40 13.07 -2.17 4.91
CA VAL A 40 13.43 -3.55 4.54
C VAL A 40 12.39 -4.20 3.62
N ILE A 41 11.12 -4.17 4.00
CA ILE A 41 10.05 -4.84 3.24
C ILE A 41 9.79 -4.14 1.90
N SER A 42 9.89 -2.81 1.85
CA SER A 42 9.67 -2.06 0.61
C SER A 42 10.89 -2.02 -0.32
N GLY A 43 12.07 -2.40 0.17
CA GLY A 43 13.32 -2.35 -0.57
C GLY A 43 13.86 -0.91 -0.78
N TYR A 44 13.34 0.06 -0.03
CA TYR A 44 13.81 1.45 -0.06
C TYR A 44 14.71 1.72 1.14
N HIS A 45 15.72 2.57 0.97
CA HIS A 45 16.41 3.18 2.10
C HIS A 45 15.54 4.30 2.68
N GLU A 46 15.75 4.64 3.95
CA GLU A 46 14.99 5.70 4.62
C GLU A 46 15.10 7.04 3.85
N GLU A 47 16.31 7.36 3.36
CA GLU A 47 16.57 8.55 2.55
C GLU A 47 15.81 8.58 1.22
N ASP A 48 15.46 7.42 0.65
CA ASP A 48 14.63 7.35 -0.54
C ASP A 48 13.15 7.64 -0.22
N LEU A 49 12.72 7.40 1.03
CA LEU A 49 11.34 7.53 1.49
C LEU A 49 11.05 8.94 2.02
N LEU A 50 11.94 9.49 2.84
CA LEU A 50 11.70 10.77 3.51
C LEU A 50 11.45 11.91 2.52
N GLY A 51 10.38 12.67 2.78
CA GLY A 51 9.93 13.77 1.94
C GLY A 51 9.22 13.35 0.64
N LYS A 52 9.22 12.06 0.27
CA LYS A 52 8.51 11.57 -0.92
C LYS A 52 7.02 11.35 -0.64
N PRO A 53 6.16 11.49 -1.66
CA PRO A 53 4.77 11.07 -1.55
C PRO A 53 4.66 9.58 -1.20
N HIS A 54 3.74 9.22 -0.28
CA HIS A 54 3.56 7.83 0.16
C HIS A 54 3.17 6.87 -0.99
N ASN A 55 2.58 7.41 -2.07
CA ASN A 55 2.24 6.63 -3.25
C ASN A 55 3.44 6.04 -4.02
N ILE A 56 4.69 6.32 -3.61
CA ILE A 56 5.90 5.68 -4.14
C ILE A 56 5.84 4.14 -4.05
N VAL A 57 5.13 3.60 -3.06
CA VAL A 57 4.90 2.15 -2.90
C VAL A 57 3.56 1.69 -3.46
N ARG A 58 2.79 2.53 -4.15
CA ARG A 58 1.49 2.14 -4.71
C ARG A 58 1.68 1.10 -5.80
N HIS A 59 1.05 -0.07 -5.63
CA HIS A 59 1.02 -1.05 -6.70
C HIS A 59 0.03 -0.63 -7.80
N PRO A 60 0.37 -0.74 -9.10
CA PRO A 60 -0.56 -0.40 -10.17
C PRO A 60 -1.77 -1.34 -10.31
N ASP A 61 -1.82 -2.44 -9.53
CA ASP A 61 -2.99 -3.34 -9.47
C ASP A 61 -4.01 -2.93 -8.42
N MET A 62 -3.70 -1.90 -7.63
CA MET A 62 -4.67 -1.39 -6.66
C MET A 62 -5.69 -0.50 -7.39
N PRO A 63 -7.00 -0.81 -7.30
CA PRO A 63 -8.05 -0.01 -7.94
C PRO A 63 -8.05 1.43 -7.40
N SER A 64 -8.38 2.42 -8.24
CA SER A 64 -8.43 3.81 -7.78
C SER A 64 -9.45 4.01 -6.65
N ALA A 65 -10.58 3.30 -6.74
CA ALA A 65 -11.66 3.31 -5.77
C ALA A 65 -11.21 3.00 -4.33
N ALA A 66 -10.21 2.12 -4.13
CA ALA A 66 -9.70 1.83 -2.80
C ALA A 66 -8.99 3.04 -2.16
N PHE A 67 -8.31 3.87 -2.96
CA PHE A 67 -7.66 5.08 -2.47
C PHE A 67 -8.64 6.25 -2.33
N GLU A 68 -9.66 6.31 -3.19
CA GLU A 68 -10.77 7.27 -3.03
C GLU A 68 -11.49 7.04 -1.69
N ASP A 69 -11.79 5.78 -1.37
CA ASP A 69 -12.36 5.37 -0.08
C ASP A 69 -11.43 5.72 1.10
N LEU A 70 -10.13 5.44 0.98
CA LEU A 70 -9.13 5.85 1.98
C LEU A 70 -9.17 7.34 2.25
N TRP A 71 -9.06 8.18 1.21
CA TRP A 71 -8.97 9.62 1.38
C TRP A 71 -10.27 10.22 1.89
N SER A 72 -11.42 9.76 1.40
CA SER A 72 -12.73 10.19 1.90
C SER A 72 -12.91 9.87 3.38
N THR A 73 -12.49 8.66 3.80
CA THR A 73 -12.60 8.20 5.18
C THR A 73 -11.73 9.03 6.12
N ILE A 74 -10.44 9.18 5.83
CA ILE A 74 -9.52 9.87 6.76
C ILE A 74 -9.74 11.38 6.78
N LYS A 75 -10.22 11.97 5.68
CA LYS A 75 -10.64 13.39 5.67
C LYS A 75 -11.91 13.64 6.47
N SER A 76 -12.77 12.63 6.66
CA SER A 76 -13.93 12.72 7.54
C SER A 76 -13.59 12.57 9.04
N GLY A 77 -12.30 12.46 9.38
CA GLY A 77 -11.83 12.24 10.75
C GLY A 77 -11.97 10.80 11.24
N LYS A 78 -12.35 9.86 10.35
CA LYS A 78 -12.49 8.44 10.67
C LYS A 78 -11.20 7.68 10.36
N GLN A 79 -11.03 6.55 11.03
CA GLN A 79 -9.98 5.59 10.70
C GLN A 79 -10.37 4.78 9.47
N TRP A 80 -9.44 4.63 8.53
CA TRP A 80 -9.60 3.73 7.39
C TRP A 80 -8.90 2.40 7.65
N VAL A 81 -9.52 1.31 7.21
CA VAL A 81 -8.96 -0.05 7.25
C VAL A 81 -9.17 -0.72 5.91
N GLY A 82 -8.11 -1.26 5.31
CA GLY A 82 -8.22 -1.97 4.05
C GLY A 82 -7.03 -2.87 3.75
N ILE A 83 -7.17 -3.71 2.74
CA ILE A 83 -6.09 -4.58 2.27
C ILE A 83 -5.36 -3.89 1.12
N VAL A 84 -4.04 -3.86 1.15
CA VAL A 84 -3.25 -3.09 0.18
C VAL A 84 -2.13 -3.96 -0.36
N LYS A 85 -2.03 -4.03 -1.69
CA LYS A 85 -0.85 -4.50 -2.41
C LYS A 85 0.06 -3.30 -2.64
N ASN A 86 1.30 -3.40 -2.16
CA ASN A 86 2.33 -2.39 -2.35
C ASN A 86 3.42 -2.91 -3.29
N MET A 87 4.03 -2.01 -4.05
CA MET A 87 5.16 -2.31 -4.93
C MET A 87 6.47 -1.94 -4.23
N ARG A 88 7.44 -2.84 -4.33
CA ARG A 88 8.81 -2.64 -3.84
C ARG A 88 9.64 -1.82 -4.84
N LYS A 89 10.78 -1.30 -4.39
CA LYS A 89 11.74 -0.59 -5.24
C LYS A 89 12.23 -1.45 -6.41
N ASP A 90 12.43 -2.75 -6.16
CA ASP A 90 12.90 -3.77 -7.10
C ASP A 90 11.80 -4.36 -8.00
N LYS A 91 10.61 -3.75 -8.03
CA LYS A 91 9.42 -4.20 -8.79
C LYS A 91 8.73 -5.46 -8.27
N GLY A 92 9.20 -6.06 -7.17
CA GLY A 92 8.41 -7.02 -6.41
C GLY A 92 7.18 -6.38 -5.74
N PHE A 93 6.42 -7.17 -4.97
CA PHE A 93 5.27 -6.65 -4.21
C PHE A 93 5.14 -7.29 -2.84
N TYR A 94 4.28 -6.72 -2.02
CA TYR A 94 3.89 -7.30 -0.73
C TYR A 94 2.46 -6.90 -0.37
N TRP A 95 1.78 -7.77 0.37
CA TRP A 95 0.41 -7.56 0.83
C TRP A 95 0.36 -7.21 2.32
N VAL A 96 -0.52 -6.28 2.68
CA VAL A 96 -0.75 -5.87 4.06
C VAL A 96 -2.21 -5.56 4.33
N LYS A 97 -2.64 -5.70 5.58
CA LYS A 97 -3.78 -4.98 6.12
C LYS A 97 -3.29 -3.64 6.64
N ALA A 98 -3.79 -2.55 6.09
CA ALA A 98 -3.43 -1.20 6.45
C ALA A 98 -4.52 -0.55 7.31
N ILE A 99 -4.09 0.13 8.37
CA ILE A 99 -4.90 1.01 9.19
C ILE A 99 -4.33 2.41 9.03
N VAL A 100 -5.15 3.38 8.61
CA VAL A 100 -4.73 4.76 8.38
C VAL A 100 -5.61 5.70 9.18
N SER A 101 -5.00 6.64 9.91
CA SER A 101 -5.75 7.63 10.68
C SER A 101 -5.05 8.99 10.70
N GLY A 102 -5.83 10.04 10.95
CA GLY A 102 -5.28 11.32 11.36
C GLY A 102 -4.67 11.25 12.76
N VAL A 103 -3.72 12.14 13.02
CA VAL A 103 -3.16 12.41 14.34
C VAL A 103 -3.43 13.88 14.65
N TYR A 104 -3.97 14.13 15.85
CA TYR A 104 -4.46 15.44 16.24
C TYR A 104 -3.66 15.97 17.43
N LYS A 105 -3.27 17.24 17.37
CA LYS A 105 -2.67 17.99 18.48
C LYS A 105 -3.57 19.17 18.78
N ASN A 106 -4.06 19.28 20.02
CA ASN A 106 -4.99 20.34 20.43
C ASN A 106 -6.26 20.44 19.56
N GLY A 107 -6.77 19.31 19.07
CA GLY A 107 -7.93 19.27 18.19
C GLY A 107 -7.65 19.55 16.71
N GLU A 108 -6.42 19.94 16.35
CA GLU A 108 -6.01 20.18 14.97
C GLU A 108 -5.31 18.97 14.37
N LEU A 109 -5.67 18.61 13.13
CA LEU A 109 -5.00 17.54 12.39
C LEU A 109 -3.58 17.98 12.01
N VAL A 110 -2.56 17.23 12.43
CA VAL A 110 -1.15 17.59 12.20
C VAL A 110 -0.38 16.60 11.32
N GLU A 111 -0.77 15.33 11.30
CA GLU A 111 -0.15 14.30 10.45
C GLU A 111 -1.15 13.18 10.16
N TYR A 112 -0.81 12.33 9.19
CA TYR A 112 -1.43 11.02 9.03
C TYR A 112 -0.46 9.93 9.46
N LYS A 113 -0.98 8.87 10.06
CA LYS A 113 -0.21 7.66 10.39
C LYS A 113 -0.81 6.45 9.70
N SER A 114 0.06 5.54 9.28
CA SER A 114 -0.32 4.22 8.77
C SER A 114 0.41 3.13 9.55
N LEU A 115 -0.37 2.15 10.01
CA LEU A 115 0.09 0.89 10.58
C LEU A 115 -0.31 -0.24 9.62
N ARG A 116 0.62 -1.15 9.33
CA ARG A 116 0.42 -2.23 8.38
C ARG A 116 0.89 -3.56 8.97
N THR A 117 0.05 -4.59 8.86
CA THR A 117 0.29 -5.95 9.36
C THR A 117 0.20 -6.96 8.22
N PRO A 118 0.82 -8.15 8.34
CA PRO A 118 0.61 -9.23 7.39
C PRO A 118 -0.85 -9.70 7.34
N ILE A 119 -1.13 -10.50 6.29
CA ILE A 119 -2.42 -11.14 6.05
C ILE A 119 -2.23 -12.58 5.60
N SER A 120 -3.24 -13.43 5.82
CA SER A 120 -3.21 -14.82 5.40
C SER A 120 -3.19 -14.97 3.88
N TYR A 121 -2.64 -16.09 3.40
CA TYR A 121 -2.66 -16.45 1.99
C TYR A 121 -4.08 -16.43 1.38
N GLU A 122 -5.07 -16.98 2.08
CA GLU A 122 -6.48 -16.93 1.64
C GLU A 122 -6.98 -15.50 1.46
N THR A 123 -6.57 -14.58 2.33
CA THR A 123 -6.92 -13.15 2.21
C THR A 123 -6.24 -12.53 0.98
N LYS A 124 -4.97 -12.86 0.72
CA LYS A 124 -4.25 -12.39 -0.50
C LYS A 124 -5.00 -12.82 -1.76
N LEU A 125 -5.37 -14.10 -1.86
CA LEU A 125 -6.12 -14.65 -3.01
C LEU A 125 -7.49 -13.99 -3.18
N LYS A 126 -8.24 -13.84 -2.08
CA LYS A 126 -9.56 -13.19 -2.09
C LYS A 126 -9.47 -11.76 -2.62
N TYR A 127 -8.52 -10.98 -2.10
CA TYR A 127 -8.39 -9.57 -2.46
C TYR A 127 -7.77 -9.36 -3.84
N GLN A 128 -6.88 -10.23 -4.31
CA GLN A 128 -6.46 -10.19 -5.72
C GLN A 128 -7.67 -10.33 -6.64
N ARG A 129 -8.49 -11.39 -6.46
CA ARG A 129 -9.66 -11.62 -7.31
C ARG A 129 -10.66 -10.46 -7.26
N LEU A 130 -10.88 -9.90 -6.07
CA LEU A 130 -11.73 -8.73 -5.87
C LEU A 130 -11.21 -7.52 -6.65
N TYR A 131 -9.92 -7.21 -6.51
CA TYR A 131 -9.32 -6.05 -7.17
C TYR A 131 -9.22 -6.22 -8.68
N ASP A 132 -8.93 -7.42 -9.18
CA ASP A 132 -8.98 -7.68 -10.63
C ASP A 132 -10.39 -7.46 -11.19
N LYS A 133 -11.43 -7.91 -10.46
CA LYS A 133 -12.83 -7.66 -10.83
C LYS A 133 -13.17 -6.17 -10.82
N MET A 134 -12.88 -5.46 -9.73
CA MET A 134 -13.15 -4.01 -9.62
C MET A 134 -12.47 -3.22 -10.74
N ARG A 135 -11.23 -3.59 -11.07
CA ARG A 135 -10.47 -2.93 -12.14
C ARG A 135 -11.05 -3.21 -13.50
N SER A 136 -11.48 -4.45 -13.77
CA SER A 136 -12.20 -4.79 -15.00
C SER A 136 -13.50 -4.00 -15.14
N GLU A 137 -14.27 -3.85 -14.06
CA GLU A 137 -15.54 -3.10 -14.04
C GLU A 137 -15.32 -1.60 -14.27
N ASN A 138 -14.19 -1.06 -13.82
CA ASN A 138 -13.79 0.35 -13.99
C ASN A 138 -12.99 0.63 -15.28
N ASN A 139 -12.87 -0.34 -16.20
CA ASN A 139 -12.02 -0.24 -17.41
C ASN A 139 -10.55 0.10 -17.11
N GLU A 140 -10.02 -0.32 -15.96
CA GLU A 140 -8.61 -0.19 -15.60
C GLU A 140 -7.79 -1.39 -16.15
N ARG A 141 -6.50 -1.16 -16.46
CA ARG A 141 -5.62 -2.19 -17.05
C ARG A 141 -5.29 -3.33 -16.08
N THR A 142 -5.96 -4.46 -16.16
CA THR A 142 -5.65 -5.66 -15.36
C THR A 142 -4.32 -6.33 -15.75
N ARG A 143 -3.57 -6.79 -14.75
CA ARG A 143 -2.39 -7.66 -14.92
C ARG A 143 -2.72 -9.01 -14.32
N LYS A 144 -2.49 -10.10 -15.04
CA LYS A 144 -2.69 -11.45 -14.50
C LYS A 144 -1.55 -11.75 -13.53
N VAL A 145 -1.88 -11.97 -12.26
CA VAL A 145 -0.94 -12.44 -11.24
C VAL A 145 -1.30 -13.90 -10.99
N ILE A 146 -0.41 -14.80 -11.36
CA ILE A 146 -0.57 -16.24 -11.10
C ILE A 146 0.05 -16.51 -9.73
N TYR A 147 -0.76 -16.98 -8.79
CA TYR A 147 -0.27 -17.60 -7.57
C TYR A 147 -0.19 -19.10 -7.89
N GLU A 148 1.01 -19.64 -8.02
CA GLU A 148 1.23 -21.10 -8.08
C GLU A 148 1.12 -21.71 -6.68
#